data_AF-A0A836TUC2-F1
#
_entry.id   AF-A0A836TUC2-F1
#
_cell.length_a   1.000
_cell.length_b   1.000
_cell.length_c   1.000
_cell.angle_alpha   90.00
_cell.angle_beta   90.00
_cell.angle_gamma   90.00
#
_symmetry.space_group_name_H-M   'P 1'
#
loop_
_entity.id
_entity.type
_entity.pdbx_description
1 polymer ?
#
loop_
_entity_poly.entity_id
_entity_poly.type
_entity_poly.pdbx_seq_one_letter_code
_entity_poly.pdbx_strand_id
1 'polypeptide(L)'
;MSAFAYQPMFPQGLDETPYRKLTSDHVSTEKMDGQIVLKVEREALVRLTAEAFRDTSHLLRPGHLQQLANILDDTESSDNDRFVARELLKNANIAAGGILPMCQDTGTAIIMGKKGQFVWTEGSDASALSEGVVRTFTETNLRYSQMAPLNMYDEVNTGNNLPAQIDIYAT
;
A
#
# COMPACT_ATOMS: atom_id res chain seq x y z
N MET A 1 -32.62 28.61 -19.17
CA MET A 1 -31.18 28.36 -18.92
C MET A 1 -31.09 27.48 -17.69
N SER A 2 -30.37 26.36 -17.74
CA SER A 2 -30.15 25.56 -16.52
C SER A 2 -29.15 26.28 -15.62
N ALA A 3 -29.36 26.22 -14.30
CA ALA A 3 -28.38 26.72 -13.33
C ALA A 3 -27.08 25.92 -13.42
N PHE A 4 -25.95 26.55 -13.10
CA PHE A 4 -24.68 25.86 -12.96
C PHE A 4 -24.75 24.84 -11.81
N ALA A 5 -24.32 23.61 -12.08
CA ALA A 5 -24.14 22.56 -11.09
C ALA A 5 -22.81 21.86 -11.37
N TYR A 6 -21.90 21.89 -10.41
CA TYR A 6 -20.64 21.15 -10.50
C TYR A 6 -20.89 19.65 -10.33
N GLN A 7 -20.34 18.84 -11.22
CA GLN A 7 -20.36 17.38 -11.14
C GLN A 7 -18.92 16.86 -11.29
N PRO A 8 -18.36 16.16 -10.29
CA PRO A 8 -17.04 15.56 -10.44
C PRO A 8 -17.09 14.46 -11.51
N MET A 9 -16.01 14.32 -12.28
CA MET A 9 -15.87 13.25 -13.28
C MET A 9 -15.96 11.86 -12.63
N PHE A 10 -15.42 11.72 -11.42
CA PHE A 10 -15.39 10.48 -10.66
C PHE A 10 -16.03 10.68 -9.27
N PRO A 11 -17.33 10.43 -9.09
CA PRO A 11 -17.95 10.43 -7.78
C PRO A 11 -17.42 9.27 -6.92
N GLN A 12 -17.16 9.53 -5.64
CA GLN A 12 -16.72 8.49 -4.71
C GLN A 12 -17.94 7.78 -4.09
N GLY A 13 -17.86 6.46 -3.98
CA GLY A 13 -18.85 5.65 -3.26
C GLY A 13 -18.58 5.60 -1.75
N LEU A 14 -19.36 4.80 -1.04
CA LEU A 14 -19.11 4.51 0.38
C LEU A 14 -17.83 3.68 0.53
N ASP A 15 -17.06 3.96 1.58
CA ASP A 15 -15.92 3.13 1.99
C ASP A 15 -16.38 2.08 3.01
N GLU A 16 -16.40 0.82 2.60
CA GLU A 16 -16.78 -0.33 3.43
C GLU A 16 -15.54 -1.10 3.93
N THR A 17 -14.34 -0.55 3.72
CA THR A 17 -13.08 -1.23 4.08
C THR A 17 -12.91 -1.26 5.60
N PRO A 18 -12.65 -2.42 6.22
CA PRO A 18 -12.32 -2.47 7.64
C PRO A 18 -10.91 -1.94 7.88
N TYR A 19 -10.75 -1.06 8.87
CA TYR A 19 -9.47 -0.49 9.27
C TYR A 19 -9.03 -0.96 10.66
N ARG A 20 -7.75 -1.29 10.78
CA ARG A 20 -7.08 -1.46 12.08
C ARG A 20 -6.34 -0.17 12.44
N LYS A 21 -6.56 0.35 13.63
CA LYS A 21 -5.80 1.50 14.15
C LYS A 21 -4.37 1.08 14.48
N LEU A 22 -3.37 1.79 13.92
CA LEU A 22 -1.96 1.55 14.20
C LEU A 22 -1.48 2.27 15.46
N THR A 23 -1.82 3.56 15.60
CA THR A 23 -1.52 4.37 16.79
C THR A 23 -2.41 5.62 16.82
N SER A 24 -2.37 6.34 17.94
CA SER A 24 -2.84 7.72 18.09
C SER A 24 -1.70 8.74 18.16
N ASP A 25 -0.44 8.28 18.18
CA ASP A 25 0.74 9.14 18.24
C ASP A 25 0.98 9.83 16.89
N HIS A 26 1.87 10.84 16.90
CA HIS A 26 2.34 11.55 15.69
C HIS A 26 1.27 12.36 14.96
N VAL A 27 0.11 12.53 15.58
CA VAL A 27 -0.97 13.38 15.07
C VAL A 27 -1.46 14.31 16.16
N SER A 28 -1.74 15.55 15.78
CA SER A 28 -2.33 16.55 16.67
C SER A 28 -3.21 17.51 15.88
N THR A 29 -4.04 18.28 16.58
CA THR A 29 -4.90 19.28 15.96
C THR A 29 -4.59 20.66 16.50
N GLU A 30 -4.48 21.64 15.62
CA GLU A 30 -4.33 23.05 15.98
C GLU A 30 -5.42 23.89 15.33
N LYS A 31 -5.83 24.98 15.99
CA LYS A 31 -6.79 25.93 15.43
C LYS A 31 -6.05 27.09 14.78
N MET A 32 -6.28 27.30 13.49
CA MET A 32 -5.69 28.40 12.71
C MET A 32 -6.77 29.10 11.91
N ASP A 33 -6.92 30.41 12.12
CA ASP A 33 -7.95 31.23 11.45
C ASP A 33 -9.37 30.64 11.50
N GLY A 34 -9.72 30.04 12.64
CA GLY A 34 -11.02 29.40 12.84
C GLY A 34 -11.14 27.98 12.30
N GLN A 35 -10.18 27.48 11.53
CA GLN A 35 -10.14 26.12 10.98
C GLN A 35 -9.37 25.17 11.90
N ILE A 36 -9.74 23.89 11.89
CA ILE A 36 -8.96 22.83 12.55
C ILE A 36 -7.97 22.27 11.52
N VAL A 37 -6.69 22.40 11.82
CA VAL A 37 -5.60 21.82 11.03
C VAL A 37 -5.15 20.53 11.72
N LEU A 38 -5.13 19.43 10.97
CA LEU A 38 -4.51 18.18 11.39
C LEU A 38 -3.01 18.25 11.07
N LYS A 39 -2.18 18.23 12.11
CA LYS A 39 -0.73 18.11 11.98
C LYS A 39 -0.35 16.64 12.06
N VAL A 40 0.41 16.17 11.09
CA VAL A 40 0.89 14.81 10.94
C VAL A 40 2.40 14.84 10.91
N GLU A 41 3.04 14.29 11.93
CA GLU A 41 4.50 14.21 11.98
C GLU A 41 5.02 13.20 10.95
N ARG A 42 6.28 13.36 10.55
CA ARG A 42 6.96 12.48 9.59
C ARG A 42 6.82 11.00 9.94
N GLU A 43 6.99 10.64 11.21
CA GLU A 43 6.98 9.24 11.66
C GLU A 43 5.63 8.55 11.42
N ALA A 44 4.51 9.28 11.40
CA ALA A 44 3.22 8.70 11.05
C ALA A 44 3.23 8.14 9.61
N LEU A 45 3.83 8.87 8.67
CA LEU A 45 3.93 8.45 7.26
C LEU A 45 4.90 7.29 7.09
N VAL A 46 6.06 7.33 7.76
CA VAL A 46 7.07 6.27 7.76
C VAL A 46 6.45 4.97 8.28
N ARG A 47 5.83 5.02 9.47
CA ARG A 47 5.22 3.86 10.13
C ARG A 47 4.05 3.30 9.34
N LEU A 48 3.15 4.15 8.84
CA LEU A 48 2.02 3.72 8.01
C LEU A 48 2.52 2.98 6.77
N THR A 49 3.53 3.53 6.10
CA THR A 49 4.08 2.93 4.88
C THR A 49 4.76 1.61 5.19
N ALA A 50 5.55 1.56 6.26
CA ALA A 50 6.27 0.35 6.62
C ALA A 50 5.30 -0.81 6.95
N GLU A 51 4.28 -0.53 7.76
CA GLU A 51 3.24 -1.50 8.11
C GLU A 51 2.46 -1.94 6.86
N ALA A 52 2.08 -1.00 5.99
CA ALA A 52 1.32 -1.30 4.78
C ALA A 52 2.10 -2.25 3.86
N PHE A 53 3.36 -1.93 3.54
CA PHE A 53 4.17 -2.81 2.67
C PHE A 53 4.41 -4.17 3.32
N ARG A 54 4.67 -4.22 4.64
CA ARG A 54 4.80 -5.49 5.35
C ARG A 54 3.53 -6.33 5.23
N ASP A 55 2.38 -5.76 5.52
CA ASP A 55 1.11 -6.49 5.49
C ASP A 55 0.76 -6.92 4.07
N THR A 56 0.93 -6.07 3.05
CA THR A 56 0.64 -6.44 1.66
C THR A 56 1.57 -7.51 1.08
N SER A 57 2.81 -7.62 1.59
CA SER A 57 3.73 -8.69 1.15
C SER A 57 3.39 -10.05 1.76
N HIS A 58 2.58 -10.11 2.82
CA HIS A 58 2.33 -11.33 3.60
C HIS A 58 0.86 -11.72 3.69
N LEU A 59 -0.07 -10.78 3.49
CA LEU A 59 -1.50 -10.95 3.69
C LEU A 59 -2.29 -10.61 2.43
N LEU A 60 -3.46 -11.24 2.28
CA LEU A 60 -4.42 -10.98 1.22
C LEU A 60 -5.73 -10.47 1.79
N ARG A 61 -6.49 -9.77 0.94
CA ARG A 61 -7.87 -9.38 1.28
C ARG A 61 -8.74 -10.63 1.44
N PRO A 62 -9.66 -10.68 2.41
CA PRO A 62 -10.59 -11.79 2.59
C PRO A 62 -11.39 -12.13 1.33
N GLY A 63 -11.82 -11.11 0.57
CA GLY A 63 -12.54 -11.32 -0.69
C GLY A 63 -11.75 -12.08 -1.74
N HIS A 64 -10.43 -11.88 -1.82
CA HIS A 64 -9.58 -12.64 -2.74
C HIS A 64 -9.37 -14.08 -2.26
N LEU A 65 -9.17 -14.29 -0.95
CA LEU A 65 -9.09 -15.64 -0.37
C LEU A 65 -10.39 -16.42 -0.57
N GLN A 66 -11.55 -15.76 -0.45
CA GLN A 66 -12.84 -16.39 -0.72
C GLN A 66 -12.99 -16.81 -2.18
N GLN A 67 -12.48 -16.01 -3.13
CA GLN A 67 -12.47 -16.41 -4.54
C GLN A 67 -11.68 -17.70 -4.77
N LEU A 68 -10.51 -17.84 -4.13
CA LEU A 68 -9.73 -19.09 -4.20
C LEU A 68 -10.46 -20.26 -3.53
N ALA A 69 -11.11 -20.02 -2.39
CA ALA A 69 -11.88 -21.05 -1.68
C ALA A 69 -13.06 -21.54 -2.54
N ASN A 70 -13.78 -20.64 -3.21
CA ASN A 70 -14.93 -20.99 -4.05
C ASN A 70 -14.55 -21.96 -5.18
N ILE A 71 -13.33 -21.87 -5.73
CA ILE A 71 -12.83 -22.79 -6.78
C ILE A 71 -12.83 -24.25 -6.27
N LEU A 72 -12.60 -24.46 -4.97
CA LEU A 72 -12.54 -25.80 -4.40
C LEU A 72 -13.91 -26.49 -4.36
N ASP A 73 -14.97 -25.71 -4.18
CA ASP A 73 -16.35 -26.19 -4.02
C ASP A 73 -17.15 -26.17 -5.35
N ASP A 74 -16.68 -25.42 -6.34
CA ASP A 74 -17.32 -25.32 -7.65
C ASP A 74 -17.23 -26.64 -8.42
N THR A 75 -18.37 -27.17 -8.85
CA THR A 75 -18.46 -28.42 -9.63
C THR A 75 -17.96 -28.30 -11.06
N GLU A 76 -17.91 -27.10 -11.62
CA GLU A 76 -17.43 -26.85 -12.99
C GLU A 76 -15.91 -26.69 -13.08
N SER A 77 -15.25 -26.42 -11.95
CA SER A 77 -13.80 -26.30 -11.87
C SER A 77 -13.10 -27.60 -12.26
N SER A 78 -11.96 -27.49 -12.95
CA SER A 78 -11.14 -28.66 -13.28
C SER A 78 -10.32 -29.13 -12.07
N ASP A 79 -9.78 -30.34 -12.13
CA ASP A 79 -8.86 -30.82 -11.09
C ASP A 79 -7.60 -29.94 -10.98
N ASN A 80 -7.15 -29.37 -12.09
CA ASN A 80 -6.03 -28.44 -12.10
C ASN A 80 -6.37 -27.12 -11.42
N ASP A 81 -7.58 -26.59 -11.62
CA ASP A 81 -8.01 -25.35 -10.95
C ASP A 81 -8.03 -25.54 -9.44
N ARG A 82 -8.63 -26.66 -8.97
CA ARG A 82 -8.65 -27.01 -7.55
C ARG A 82 -7.26 -27.24 -6.98
N PHE A 83 -6.37 -27.86 -7.75
CA PHE A 83 -4.98 -28.06 -7.36
C PHE A 83 -4.25 -26.72 -7.18
N VAL A 84 -4.32 -25.83 -8.17
CA VAL A 84 -3.66 -24.52 -8.14
C VAL A 84 -4.23 -23.66 -7.01
N ALA A 85 -5.56 -23.59 -6.86
CA ALA A 85 -6.20 -22.83 -5.79
C ALA A 85 -5.75 -23.31 -4.40
N ARG A 86 -5.63 -24.63 -4.20
CA ARG A 86 -5.14 -25.22 -2.95
C ARG A 86 -3.69 -24.83 -2.67
N GLU A 87 -2.81 -24.85 -3.67
CA GLU A 87 -1.41 -24.45 -3.48
C GLU A 87 -1.28 -22.94 -3.21
N LEU A 88 -2.09 -22.11 -3.84
CA LEU A 88 -2.15 -20.67 -3.55
C LEU A 88 -2.63 -20.38 -2.12
N LEU A 89 -3.64 -21.11 -1.63
CA LEU A 89 -4.13 -20.98 -0.25
C LEU A 89 -3.08 -21.45 0.77
N LYS A 90 -2.35 -22.54 0.49
CA LYS A 90 -1.21 -22.97 1.33
C LYS A 90 -0.12 -21.92 1.37
N ASN A 91 0.23 -21.34 0.22
CA ASN A 91 1.22 -20.28 0.11
C ASN A 91 0.79 -19.04 0.93
N ALA A 92 -0.48 -18.63 0.84
CA ALA A 92 -1.02 -17.54 1.64
C ALA A 92 -0.93 -17.81 3.14
N ASN A 93 -1.21 -19.04 3.58
CA ASN A 93 -1.08 -19.44 4.98
C ASN A 93 0.38 -19.42 5.48
N ILE A 94 1.34 -19.83 4.64
CA ILE A 94 2.77 -19.74 4.97
C ILE A 94 3.21 -18.27 5.06
N ALA A 95 2.81 -17.44 4.09
CA ALA A 95 3.17 -16.03 4.04
C ALA A 95 2.62 -15.24 5.23
N ALA A 96 1.42 -15.59 5.71
CA ALA A 96 0.81 -15.00 6.90
C ALA A 96 1.67 -15.15 8.18
N GLY A 97 2.65 -16.07 8.19
CA GLY A 97 3.66 -16.18 9.25
C GLY A 97 4.66 -15.02 9.33
N GLY A 98 4.70 -14.14 8.32
CA GLY A 98 5.51 -12.91 8.34
C GLY A 98 7.01 -13.11 8.14
N ILE A 99 7.43 -14.30 7.69
CA ILE A 99 8.85 -14.65 7.44
C ILE A 99 9.14 -14.72 5.94
N LEU A 100 8.33 -15.47 5.19
CA LEU A 100 8.45 -15.60 3.74
C LEU A 100 7.36 -14.74 3.08
N PRO A 101 7.69 -13.90 2.08
CA PRO A 101 6.68 -13.15 1.36
C PRO A 101 5.82 -14.07 0.49
N MET A 102 4.63 -13.59 0.14
CA MET A 102 3.69 -14.32 -0.70
C MET A 102 4.22 -14.64 -2.10
N CYS A 103 5.12 -13.81 -2.61
CA CYS A 103 5.73 -13.96 -3.92
C CYS A 103 7.22 -13.59 -3.82
N GLN A 104 8.06 -14.27 -4.60
CA GLN A 104 9.48 -13.90 -4.75
C GLN A 104 9.64 -12.52 -5.38
N ASP A 105 8.70 -12.13 -6.25
CA ASP A 105 8.61 -10.76 -6.74
C ASP A 105 7.76 -9.94 -5.77
N THR A 106 8.46 -9.20 -4.93
CA THR A 106 7.84 -8.32 -3.91
C THR A 106 7.42 -6.97 -4.49
N GLY A 107 7.60 -6.78 -5.81
CA GLY A 107 7.02 -5.71 -6.59
C GLY A 107 7.70 -4.36 -6.46
N THR A 108 7.17 -3.41 -7.22
CA THR A 108 7.50 -1.98 -7.12
C THR A 108 6.60 -1.33 -6.08
N ALA A 109 7.19 -0.54 -5.19
CA ALA A 109 6.42 0.24 -4.23
C ALA A 109 5.65 1.37 -4.95
N ILE A 110 4.32 1.32 -4.90
CA ILE A 110 3.44 2.35 -5.46
C ILE A 110 2.57 2.91 -4.34
N ILE A 111 2.57 4.24 -4.19
CA ILE A 111 1.85 4.96 -3.14
C ILE A 111 0.99 6.04 -3.78
N MET A 112 -0.32 5.93 -3.60
CA MET A 112 -1.29 6.96 -3.97
C MET A 112 -1.78 7.67 -2.72
N GLY A 113 -1.36 8.92 -2.52
CA GLY A 113 -1.78 9.78 -1.42
C GLY A 113 -2.90 10.74 -1.84
N LYS A 114 -3.84 11.02 -0.93
CA LYS A 114 -4.79 12.13 -1.04
C LYS A 114 -4.65 12.99 0.20
N LYS A 115 -4.19 14.23 0.04
CA LYS A 115 -3.88 15.14 1.12
C LYS A 115 -4.90 16.28 1.14
N GLY A 116 -5.69 16.31 2.20
CA GLY A 116 -6.66 17.37 2.43
C GLY A 116 -5.99 18.73 2.65
N GLN A 117 -6.66 19.80 2.23
CA GLN A 117 -6.20 21.18 2.42
C GLN A 117 -5.72 21.50 3.85
N PHE A 118 -6.39 20.97 4.87
CA PHE A 118 -6.08 21.21 6.29
C PHE A 118 -5.28 20.07 6.94
N VAL A 119 -4.58 19.25 6.14
CA VAL A 119 -3.65 18.23 6.62
C VAL A 119 -2.23 18.72 6.36
N TRP A 120 -1.51 19.03 7.44
CA TRP A 120 -0.16 19.54 7.39
C TRP A 120 0.82 18.46 7.81
N THR A 121 1.84 18.27 7.00
CA THR A 121 2.92 17.31 7.26
C THR A 121 4.25 18.05 7.37
N GLU A 122 5.17 17.46 8.11
CA GLU A 122 6.51 18.02 8.28
C GLU A 122 7.44 17.55 7.15
N GLY A 123 8.12 18.50 6.50
CA GLY A 123 9.12 18.22 5.48
C GLY A 123 8.53 17.66 4.19
N SER A 124 9.18 16.63 3.64
CA SER A 124 8.79 16.01 2.36
C SER A 124 8.05 14.70 2.58
N ASP A 125 6.76 14.66 2.19
CA ASP A 125 5.90 13.48 2.24
C ASP A 125 6.53 12.30 1.47
N ALA A 126 6.98 12.56 0.24
CA ALA A 126 7.62 11.53 -0.61
C ALA A 126 8.87 10.93 0.04
N SER A 127 9.66 11.75 0.74
CA SER A 127 10.82 11.26 1.50
C SER A 127 10.40 10.38 2.68
N ALA A 128 9.38 10.79 3.45
CA ALA A 128 8.89 10.02 4.60
C ALA A 128 8.29 8.67 4.18
N LEU A 129 7.50 8.68 3.11
CA LEU A 129 6.94 7.47 2.52
C LEU A 129 8.05 6.55 1.99
N SER A 130 9.04 7.09 1.28
CA SER A 130 10.18 6.30 0.78
C SER A 130 11.00 5.68 1.91
N GLU A 131 11.15 6.37 3.04
CA GLU A 131 11.82 5.83 4.23
C GLU A 131 11.06 4.62 4.80
N GLY A 132 9.73 4.68 4.86
CA GLY A 132 8.92 3.53 5.26
C GLY A 132 9.04 2.34 4.30
N VAL A 133 9.16 2.59 2.98
CA VAL A 133 9.46 1.54 1.98
C VAL A 133 10.81 0.90 2.28
N VAL A 134 11.88 1.70 2.37
CA VAL A 134 13.23 1.18 2.63
C VAL A 134 13.24 0.35 3.90
N ARG A 135 12.66 0.87 4.99
CA ARG A 135 12.57 0.18 6.27
C ARG A 135 12.00 -1.23 6.10
N THR A 136 10.84 -1.38 5.48
CA THR A 136 10.24 -2.71 5.26
C THR A 136 11.12 -3.61 4.41
N PHE A 137 11.63 -3.11 3.28
CA PHE A 137 12.45 -3.92 2.38
C PHE A 137 13.79 -4.34 3.01
N THR A 138 14.37 -3.53 3.90
CA THR A 138 15.65 -3.84 4.56
C THR A 138 15.51 -4.62 5.87
N GLU A 139 14.38 -4.49 6.58
CA GLU A 139 14.14 -5.15 7.87
C GLU A 139 13.38 -6.48 7.74
N THR A 140 12.91 -6.83 6.53
CA THR A 140 12.18 -8.08 6.25
C THR A 140 12.75 -8.81 5.03
N ASN A 141 12.34 -10.06 4.81
CA ASN A 141 12.90 -10.92 3.76
C ASN A 141 12.27 -10.63 2.38
N LEU A 142 12.32 -9.37 1.93
CA LEU A 142 11.82 -8.95 0.62
C LEU A 142 12.95 -8.83 -0.41
N ARG A 143 12.59 -8.57 -1.67
CA ARG A 143 13.54 -8.55 -2.80
C ARG A 143 13.75 -7.12 -3.32
N TYR A 144 15.01 -6.73 -3.48
CA TYR A 144 15.38 -5.49 -4.16
C TYR A 144 15.30 -5.67 -5.68
N SER A 145 14.27 -5.10 -6.29
CA SER A 145 13.89 -5.38 -7.69
C SER A 145 14.05 -4.17 -8.62
N GLN A 146 14.37 -2.99 -8.08
CA GLN A 146 14.53 -1.79 -8.89
C GLN A 146 15.95 -1.68 -9.47
N MET A 147 16.02 -1.42 -10.77
CA MET A 147 17.25 -1.15 -11.52
C MET A 147 17.30 0.34 -11.88
N ALA A 148 18.37 1.02 -11.50
CA ALA A 148 18.63 2.40 -11.88
C ALA A 148 19.48 2.44 -13.15
N PRO A 149 19.04 3.19 -14.19
CA PRO A 149 19.84 3.37 -15.39
C PRO A 149 21.03 4.30 -15.10
N LEU A 150 22.24 3.85 -15.41
CA LEU A 150 23.45 4.66 -15.36
C LEU A 150 23.67 5.40 -16.68
N ASN A 151 23.30 4.76 -17.78
CA ASN A 151 23.22 5.31 -19.12
C ASN A 151 22.17 4.53 -19.93
N MET A 152 22.20 4.60 -21.26
CA MET A 152 21.22 3.92 -22.12
C MET A 152 21.25 2.38 -22.02
N TYR A 153 22.37 1.79 -21.61
CA TYR A 153 22.59 0.34 -21.65
C TYR A 153 22.99 -0.26 -20.31
N ASP A 154 23.70 0.51 -19.47
CA ASP A 154 24.16 0.05 -18.17
C ASP A 154 23.15 0.37 -17.06
N GLU A 155 22.88 -0.62 -16.21
CA GLU A 155 22.01 -0.50 -15.06
C GLU A 155 22.67 -1.05 -13.80
N VAL A 156 22.24 -0.54 -12.64
CA VAL A 156 22.64 -1.05 -11.33
C VAL A 156 21.43 -1.24 -10.43
N ASN A 157 21.40 -2.33 -9.66
CA ASN A 157 20.35 -2.53 -8.66
C ASN A 157 20.51 -1.47 -7.55
N THR A 158 19.40 -0.88 -7.11
CA THR A 158 19.44 0.18 -6.08
C THR A 158 19.73 -0.34 -4.68
N GLY A 159 19.63 -1.66 -4.45
CA GLY A 159 19.99 -2.32 -3.19
C GLY A 159 19.00 -2.11 -2.05
N ASN A 160 17.86 -1.45 -2.31
CA ASN A 160 16.84 -1.15 -1.30
C ASN A 160 15.41 -1.07 -1.86
N ASN A 161 15.20 -1.48 -3.11
CA ASN A 161 13.92 -1.43 -3.84
C ASN A 161 13.33 -0.03 -4.07
N LEU A 162 14.09 1.05 -3.89
CA LEU A 162 13.72 2.38 -4.36
C LEU A 162 14.18 2.62 -5.81
N PRO A 163 13.60 3.62 -6.53
CA PRO A 163 12.55 4.54 -6.11
C PRO A 163 11.17 3.87 -6.01
N ALA A 164 10.34 4.41 -5.12
CA ALA A 164 8.90 4.15 -5.14
C ALA A 164 8.23 5.11 -6.12
N GLN A 165 7.13 4.67 -6.75
CA GLN A 165 6.22 5.59 -7.43
C GLN A 165 5.31 6.23 -6.40
N ILE A 166 5.33 7.56 -6.28
CA ILE A 166 4.58 8.29 -5.27
C ILE A 166 3.77 9.41 -5.92
N ASP A 167 2.45 9.27 -5.90
CA ASP A 167 1.50 10.22 -6.47
C ASP A 167 0.62 10.80 -5.35
N ILE A 168 0.78 12.09 -5.02
CA ILE A 168 0.03 12.76 -3.94
C ILE A 168 -0.89 13.83 -4.52
N TYR A 169 -2.20 13.62 -4.38
CA TYR A 169 -3.24 14.52 -4.86
C TYR A 169 -3.71 15.47 -3.76
N ALA A 170 -3.96 16.73 -4.09
CA ALA A 170 -4.68 17.65 -3.21
C ALA A 170 -6.19 17.38 -3.29
N THR A 171 -6.87 17.40 -2.14
CA THR A 171 -8.32 17.17 -2.02
C THR A 171 -9.00 18.20 -1.14
#